data_AF-A0A438H3S0-F1
#
_entry.id   AF-A0A438H3S0-F1
#
_cell.length_a   1.000
_cell.length_b   1.000
_cell.length_c   1.000
_cell.angle_alpha   90.00
_cell.angle_beta   90.00
_cell.angle_gamma   90.00
#
_symmetry.space_group_name_H-M   'P 1'
#
loop_
_entity.id
_entity.type
_entity.pdbx_description
1 polymer ?
#
loop_
_entity_poly.entity_id
_entity_poly.type
_entity_poly.pdbx_seq_one_letter_code
_entity_poly.pdbx_strand_id
1 'polypeptide(L)'
;MHSASTEHLVIRPHIVPLLPTFHGMESENPYSHIKEFKEVCNTFKERGTSIDLMRLKLFPFTLKDKAKIWLNSLRPRSIRTWTDLQVEFLKKFFPTHKTNGLKRQISNFSVKENEKFYECWERYMEAINACPHHGFDTWLLVSYFYNGMSFSMKQLLETICGSDFMSKNLEEAMEFLSYVAEVSRGWDEPNAREVGRMKSQPNAKGGMYVLNEDIDMKAKVAAMARRLEELEMKKVQEVQAISETSVQAMTCSICQSYEHLVEECSSSERDVW
;
A
#
# COMPACT_ATOMS: atom_id res chain seq x y z
N MET A 1 -10.82 14.91 -58.47
CA MET A 1 -9.63 15.10 -57.61
C MET A 1 -10.13 15.53 -56.24
N HIS A 2 -10.17 14.62 -55.27
CA HIS A 2 -10.54 14.98 -53.90
C HIS A 2 -9.32 15.58 -53.22
N SER A 3 -9.40 16.88 -52.91
CA SER A 3 -8.42 17.59 -52.11
C SER A 3 -8.36 16.94 -50.72
N ALA A 4 -7.24 16.31 -50.38
CA ALA A 4 -6.96 15.90 -49.01
C ALA A 4 -6.75 17.18 -48.20
N SER A 5 -7.71 17.52 -47.34
CA SER A 5 -7.57 18.57 -46.34
C SER A 5 -6.38 18.23 -45.45
N THR A 6 -5.25 18.89 -45.66
CA THR A 6 -4.09 18.79 -44.78
C THR A 6 -4.47 19.46 -43.46
N GLU A 7 -4.85 18.67 -42.45
CA GLU A 7 -5.11 19.16 -41.10
C GLU A 7 -3.87 19.90 -40.58
N HIS A 8 -3.90 21.23 -40.68
CA HIS A 8 -2.81 22.07 -40.23
C HIS A 8 -2.92 22.28 -38.73
N LEU A 9 -2.38 21.35 -37.93
CA LEU A 9 -2.22 21.58 -36.49
C LEU A 9 -1.29 22.77 -36.28
N VAL A 10 -1.81 23.84 -35.70
CA VAL A 10 -1.06 25.00 -35.20
C VAL A 10 -0.66 24.72 -33.75
N ILE A 11 0.65 24.67 -33.48
CA ILE A 11 1.14 24.56 -32.09
C ILE A 11 0.99 25.94 -31.44
N ARG A 12 0.15 26.04 -30.41
CA ARG A 12 0.01 27.28 -29.65
C ARG A 12 1.27 27.47 -28.78
N PRO A 13 2.01 28.59 -28.89
CA PRO A 13 3.30 28.76 -28.20
C PRO A 13 3.25 28.58 -26.68
N HIS A 14 2.12 28.91 -26.04
CA HIS A 14 1.93 28.77 -24.60
C HIS A 14 1.89 27.31 -24.11
N ILE A 15 1.73 26.33 -25.00
CA ILE A 15 1.73 24.91 -24.65
C ILE A 15 3.16 24.41 -24.40
N VAL A 16 4.15 24.93 -25.12
CA VAL A 16 5.54 24.44 -25.08
C VAL A 16 6.14 24.49 -23.67
N PRO A 17 5.97 25.56 -22.87
CA PRO A 17 6.46 25.60 -21.49
C PRO A 17 5.78 24.61 -20.53
N LEU A 18 4.61 24.07 -20.89
CA LEU A 18 3.86 23.12 -20.07
C LEU A 18 4.25 21.66 -20.35
N LEU A 19 5.05 21.42 -21.39
CA LEU A 19 5.49 20.09 -21.75
C LEU A 19 6.54 19.57 -20.75
N PRO A 20 6.50 18.28 -20.37
CA PRO A 20 7.56 17.69 -19.57
C PRO A 20 8.88 17.68 -20.35
N THR A 21 9.99 17.59 -19.63
CA THR A 21 11.34 17.58 -20.22
C THR A 21 12.04 16.25 -19.97
N PHE A 22 12.70 15.73 -21.01
CA PHE A 22 13.47 14.49 -20.95
C PHE A 22 14.84 14.69 -21.59
N HIS A 23 15.90 14.47 -20.81
CA HIS A 23 17.28 14.72 -21.21
C HIS A 23 17.95 13.48 -21.80
N GLY A 24 17.43 12.29 -21.49
CA GLY A 24 18.04 11.00 -21.84
C GLY A 24 19.09 10.56 -20.81
N MET A 25 18.85 10.85 -19.53
CA MET A 25 19.68 10.39 -18.41
C MET A 25 19.26 8.99 -17.93
N GLU A 26 20.18 8.27 -17.26
CA GLU A 26 19.90 6.92 -16.74
C GLU A 26 18.85 6.92 -15.63
N SER A 27 18.79 8.00 -14.84
CA SER A 27 17.83 8.23 -13.77
C SER A 27 16.41 8.51 -14.27
N GLU A 28 16.25 9.01 -15.50
CA GLU A 28 14.93 9.34 -16.04
C GLU A 28 14.18 8.07 -16.47
N ASN A 29 12.85 8.10 -16.32
CA ASN A 29 11.98 7.01 -16.76
C ASN A 29 11.19 7.41 -18.02
N PRO A 30 11.43 6.78 -19.18
CA PRO A 30 10.75 7.12 -20.43
C PRO A 30 9.25 6.73 -20.43
N TYR A 31 8.81 5.76 -19.61
CA TYR A 31 7.37 5.47 -19.46
C TYR A 31 6.66 6.58 -18.69
N SER A 32 7.26 7.06 -17.58
CA SER A 32 6.74 8.22 -16.84
C SER A 32 6.67 9.45 -17.73
N HIS A 33 7.74 9.72 -18.49
CA HIS A 33 7.78 10.82 -19.45
C HIS A 33 6.64 10.76 -20.49
N ILE A 34 6.43 9.59 -21.10
CA ILE A 34 5.32 9.38 -22.04
C ILE A 34 3.96 9.60 -21.37
N LYS A 35 3.78 9.13 -20.13
CA LYS A 35 2.53 9.28 -19.37
C LYS A 35 2.22 10.75 -19.11
N GLU A 36 3.16 11.49 -18.52
CA GLU A 36 3.03 12.93 -18.25
C GLU A 36 2.79 13.72 -19.54
N PHE A 37 3.53 13.41 -20.61
CA PHE A 37 3.33 14.05 -21.91
C PHE A 37 1.92 13.83 -22.46
N LYS A 38 1.39 12.60 -22.35
CA LYS A 38 0.03 12.29 -22.78
C LYS A 38 -1.02 13.01 -21.94
N GLU A 39 -0.81 13.14 -20.64
CA GLU A 39 -1.70 13.89 -19.75
C GLU A 39 -1.79 15.35 -20.19
N VAL A 40 -0.65 16.01 -20.43
CA VAL A 40 -0.61 17.38 -20.97
C VAL A 40 -1.30 17.45 -22.34
N CYS A 41 -1.05 16.52 -23.27
CA CYS A 41 -1.73 16.53 -24.57
C CYS A 41 -3.26 16.36 -24.45
N ASN A 42 -3.73 15.60 -23.46
CA ASN A 42 -5.15 15.34 -23.29
C ASN A 42 -5.92 16.58 -22.79
N THR A 43 -5.28 17.53 -22.10
CA THR A 43 -5.92 18.77 -21.65
C THR A 43 -6.16 19.77 -22.79
N PHE A 44 -5.32 19.74 -23.83
CA PHE A 44 -5.39 20.67 -24.98
C PHE A 44 -6.13 20.10 -26.19
N LYS A 45 -6.84 18.98 -26.03
CA LYS A 45 -7.54 18.33 -27.16
C LYS A 45 -8.64 19.23 -27.73
N GLU A 46 -8.37 19.82 -28.89
CA GLU A 46 -9.35 20.59 -29.66
C GLU A 46 -10.25 19.67 -30.48
N ARG A 47 -11.52 20.08 -30.68
CA ARG A 47 -12.49 19.33 -31.49
C ARG A 47 -12.01 19.28 -32.95
N GLY A 48 -11.81 18.08 -33.49
CA GLY A 48 -11.46 17.87 -34.91
C GLY A 48 -9.99 17.61 -35.21
N THR A 49 -9.09 17.70 -34.23
CA THR A 49 -7.66 17.37 -34.44
C THR A 49 -7.35 15.95 -33.99
N SER A 50 -6.62 15.18 -34.80
CA SER A 50 -6.04 13.90 -34.36
C SER A 50 -5.06 14.10 -33.20
N ILE A 51 -5.36 13.50 -32.04
CA ILE A 51 -4.51 13.56 -30.84
C ILE A 51 -3.10 12.99 -31.10
N ASP A 52 -2.99 12.00 -31.98
CA ASP A 52 -1.70 11.39 -32.31
C ASP A 52 -0.86 12.30 -33.22
N LEU A 53 -1.49 13.07 -34.11
CA LEU A 53 -0.80 14.11 -34.88
C LEU A 53 -0.28 15.23 -33.97
N MET A 54 -1.08 15.63 -32.97
CA MET A 54 -0.66 16.59 -31.94
C MET A 54 0.55 16.06 -31.16
N ARG A 55 0.46 14.82 -30.66
CA ARG A 55 1.56 14.18 -29.93
C ARG A 55 2.85 14.11 -30.74
N LEU A 56 2.76 13.69 -32.01
CA LEU A 56 3.91 13.66 -32.92
C LEU A 56 4.57 15.02 -33.10
N LYS A 57 3.78 16.09 -33.21
CA LYS A 57 4.30 17.45 -33.38
C LYS A 57 4.87 18.04 -32.09
N LEU A 58 4.31 17.71 -30.93
CA LEU A 58 4.73 18.27 -29.63
C LEU A 58 5.89 17.50 -28.97
N PHE A 59 5.96 16.17 -29.15
CA PHE A 59 6.99 15.35 -28.49
C PHE A 59 8.44 15.83 -28.74
N PRO A 60 8.83 16.31 -29.93
CA PRO A 60 10.18 16.84 -30.13
C PRO A 60 10.57 18.02 -29.24
N PHE A 61 9.59 18.75 -28.69
CA PHE A 61 9.82 19.87 -27.76
C PHE A 61 10.09 19.39 -26.33
N THR A 62 9.72 18.15 -26.00
CA THR A 62 9.99 17.56 -24.68
C THR A 62 11.44 17.11 -24.54
N LEU A 63 12.15 16.87 -25.66
CA LEU A 63 13.48 16.25 -25.63
C LEU A 63 14.61 17.30 -25.56
N LYS A 64 15.59 17.04 -24.70
CA LYS A 64 16.83 17.82 -24.54
C LYS A 64 18.06 16.93 -24.67
N ASP A 65 19.23 17.56 -24.80
CA ASP A 65 20.55 16.93 -24.75
C ASP A 65 20.64 15.60 -25.51
N LYS A 66 20.96 14.49 -24.81
CA LYS A 66 21.14 13.16 -25.41
C LYS A 66 19.88 12.69 -26.12
N ALA A 67 18.70 12.97 -25.57
CA ALA A 67 17.43 12.61 -26.19
C ALA A 67 17.17 13.41 -27.46
N LYS A 68 17.48 14.71 -27.47
CA LYS A 68 17.31 15.55 -28.66
C LYS A 68 18.28 15.15 -29.77
N ILE A 69 19.54 14.87 -29.42
CA ILE A 69 20.56 14.38 -30.35
C ILE A 69 20.11 13.05 -30.99
N TRP A 70 19.57 12.13 -30.19
CA TRP A 70 19.03 10.87 -30.71
C TRP A 70 17.90 11.08 -31.72
N LEU A 71 16.91 11.93 -31.40
CA LEU A 71 15.79 12.15 -32.32
C LEU A 71 16.27 12.71 -33.67
N ASN A 72 17.25 13.62 -33.63
CA ASN A 72 17.82 14.24 -34.83
C ASN A 72 18.70 13.29 -35.65
N SER A 73 19.19 12.18 -35.09
CA SER A 73 20.02 11.20 -35.80
C SER A 73 19.21 10.13 -36.53
N LEU A 74 17.90 10.06 -36.31
CA LEU A 74 17.02 9.14 -37.01
C LEU A 74 16.89 9.50 -38.49
N ARG A 75 16.71 8.49 -39.34
CA ARG A 75 16.50 8.72 -40.78
C ARG A 75 15.23 9.56 -40.98
N PRO A 76 15.24 10.54 -41.90
CA PRO A 76 14.03 11.30 -42.22
C PRO A 76 12.86 10.39 -42.59
N ARG A 77 11.66 10.70 -42.07
CA ARG A 77 10.41 9.95 -42.30
C ARG A 77 10.42 8.48 -41.86
N SER A 78 11.36 8.08 -40.99
CA SER A 78 11.40 6.75 -40.37
C SER A 78 10.28 6.55 -39.35
N ILE A 79 9.98 7.57 -38.56
CA ILE A 79 8.83 7.62 -37.65
C ILE A 79 7.67 8.31 -38.37
N ARG A 80 6.54 7.61 -38.51
CA ARG A 80 5.34 8.14 -39.19
C ARG A 80 4.12 8.24 -38.28
N THR A 81 4.04 7.37 -37.29
CA THR A 81 2.93 7.33 -36.33
C THR A 81 3.41 7.58 -34.91
N TRP A 82 2.50 7.99 -34.04
CA TRP A 82 2.78 8.13 -32.61
C TRP A 82 3.26 6.78 -32.02
N THR A 83 2.66 5.68 -32.43
CA THR A 83 3.07 4.32 -32.03
C THR A 83 4.51 4.01 -32.42
N ASP A 84 4.93 4.30 -33.66
CA ASP A 84 6.31 4.09 -34.09
C ASP A 84 7.30 4.90 -33.24
N LEU A 85 6.93 6.15 -32.93
CA LEU A 85 7.74 7.02 -32.08
C LEU A 85 7.93 6.41 -30.69
N GLN A 86 6.83 5.95 -30.06
CA GLN A 86 6.89 5.32 -28.74
C GLN A 86 7.79 4.09 -28.74
N VAL A 87 7.66 3.22 -29.76
CA VAL A 87 8.48 2.01 -29.88
C VAL A 87 9.96 2.35 -29.99
N GLU A 88 10.35 3.24 -30.89
CA GLU A 88 11.77 3.59 -31.08
C GLU A 88 12.34 4.35 -29.88
N PHE A 89 11.55 5.22 -29.24
CA PHE A 89 11.95 5.93 -28.03
C PHE A 89 12.19 4.97 -26.86
N LEU A 90 11.24 4.06 -26.59
CA LEU A 90 11.37 3.07 -25.52
C LEU A 90 12.50 2.07 -25.79
N LYS A 91 12.67 1.64 -27.04
CA LYS A 91 13.79 0.79 -27.44
C LYS A 91 15.15 1.46 -27.17
N LYS A 92 15.25 2.78 -27.37
CA LYS A 92 16.48 3.54 -27.12
C LYS A 92 16.74 3.79 -25.63
N PHE A 93 15.72 4.23 -24.89
CA PHE A 93 15.89 4.77 -23.53
C PHE A 93 15.42 3.83 -22.41
N PHE A 94 14.83 2.67 -22.76
CA PHE A 94 14.44 1.62 -21.83
C PHE A 94 14.98 0.24 -22.24
N PRO A 95 16.31 0.07 -22.28
CA PRO A 95 16.92 -1.19 -22.69
C PRO A 95 16.59 -2.34 -21.74
N THR A 96 16.70 -3.58 -22.23
CA THR A 96 16.35 -4.81 -21.50
C THR A 96 17.05 -4.92 -20.14
N HIS A 97 18.31 -4.49 -20.01
CA HIS A 97 19.00 -4.54 -18.72
C HIS A 97 18.36 -3.65 -17.65
N LYS A 98 17.77 -2.51 -18.03
CA LYS A 98 17.00 -1.63 -17.12
C LYS A 98 15.72 -2.32 -16.68
N THR A 99 15.01 -2.97 -17.60
CA THR A 99 13.85 -3.83 -17.27
C THR A 99 14.25 -4.93 -16.27
N ASN A 100 15.35 -5.64 -16.51
CA ASN A 100 15.82 -6.70 -15.61
C ASN A 100 16.29 -6.18 -14.24
N GLY A 101 16.82 -4.95 -14.18
CA GLY A 101 17.17 -4.28 -12.94
C GLY A 101 15.92 -3.99 -12.10
N LEU A 102 14.90 -3.38 -12.71
CA LEU A 102 13.63 -3.06 -12.05
C LEU A 102 12.89 -4.33 -11.62
N LYS A 103 12.84 -5.37 -12.46
CA LYS A 103 12.27 -6.67 -12.08
C LYS A 103 12.94 -7.25 -10.83
N ARG A 104 14.28 -7.15 -10.72
CA ARG A 104 15.02 -7.59 -9.54
C ARG A 104 14.74 -6.72 -8.32
N GLN A 105 14.57 -5.41 -8.48
CA GLN A 105 14.18 -4.52 -7.38
C GLN A 105 12.80 -4.86 -6.83
N ILE A 106 11.86 -5.22 -7.71
CA ILE A 106 10.51 -5.68 -7.33
C ILE A 106 10.60 -7.04 -6.63
N SER A 107 11.27 -8.02 -7.23
CA SER A 107 11.27 -9.40 -6.71
C SER A 107 12.08 -9.59 -5.43
N ASN A 108 13.16 -8.82 -5.26
CA ASN A 108 14.05 -8.89 -4.10
C ASN A 108 13.80 -7.72 -3.15
N PHE A 109 12.59 -7.16 -3.17
CA PHE A 109 12.24 -6.03 -2.33
C PHE A 109 12.42 -6.39 -0.85
N SER A 110 13.00 -5.47 -0.09
CA SER A 110 13.09 -5.57 1.36
C SER A 110 12.85 -4.21 1.97
N VAL A 111 12.29 -4.20 3.18
CA VAL A 111 12.19 -3.03 4.04
C VAL A 111 13.58 -2.46 4.35
N LYS A 112 13.69 -1.13 4.45
CA LYS A 112 14.90 -0.43 4.90
C LYS A 112 14.89 -0.24 6.41
N GLU A 113 16.05 0.09 6.97
CA GLU A 113 16.16 0.39 8.40
C GLU A 113 15.28 1.59 8.78
N ASN A 114 14.52 1.46 9.87
CA ASN A 114 13.59 2.47 10.39
C ASN A 114 12.48 2.94 9.44
N GLU A 115 12.25 2.24 8.33
CA GLU A 115 11.20 2.57 7.37
C GLU A 115 9.81 2.25 7.95
N LYS A 116 8.86 3.17 7.77
CA LYS A 116 7.47 2.98 8.19
C LYS A 116 6.69 2.18 7.15
N PHE A 117 5.53 1.63 7.53
CA PHE A 117 4.74 0.82 6.61
C PHE A 117 4.32 1.61 5.36
N TYR A 118 3.82 2.84 5.52
CA TYR A 118 3.41 3.67 4.39
C TYR A 118 4.56 4.02 3.45
N GLU A 119 5.73 4.40 3.98
CA GLU A 119 6.92 4.70 3.19
C GLU A 119 7.40 3.46 2.41
N CYS A 120 7.39 2.30 3.07
CA CYS A 120 7.74 1.02 2.47
C CYS A 120 6.77 0.67 1.31
N TRP A 121 5.47 0.85 1.52
CA TRP A 121 4.45 0.61 0.51
C TRP A 121 4.57 1.57 -0.68
N GLU A 122 4.74 2.87 -0.44
CA GLU A 122 4.93 3.88 -1.48
C GLU A 122 6.17 3.55 -2.33
N ARG A 123 7.30 3.23 -1.69
CA ARG A 123 8.53 2.84 -2.39
C ARG A 123 8.35 1.58 -3.23
N TYR A 124 7.56 0.61 -2.76
CA TYR A 124 7.25 -0.59 -3.53
C TYR A 124 6.41 -0.26 -4.77
N MET A 125 5.38 0.58 -4.60
CA MET A 125 4.52 1.02 -5.70
C MET A 125 5.29 1.84 -6.73
N GLU A 126 6.23 2.69 -6.32
CA GLU A 126 7.16 3.38 -7.22
C GLU A 126 7.98 2.40 -8.07
N ALA A 127 8.50 1.33 -7.45
CA ALA A 127 9.26 0.31 -8.16
C ALA A 127 8.42 -0.43 -9.22
N ILE A 128 7.17 -0.78 -8.89
CA ILE A 128 6.21 -1.38 -9.83
C ILE A 128 5.90 -0.41 -10.98
N ASN A 129 5.54 0.83 -10.65
CA ASN A 129 5.15 1.85 -11.61
C ASN A 129 6.30 2.26 -12.55
N ALA A 130 7.55 2.11 -12.11
CA ALA A 130 8.73 2.34 -12.94
C ALA A 130 8.88 1.33 -14.09
N CYS A 131 8.22 0.17 -14.03
CA CYS A 131 8.29 -0.86 -15.08
C CYS A 131 6.91 -1.45 -15.41
N PRO A 132 6.00 -0.73 -16.07
CA PRO A 132 4.62 -1.20 -16.31
C PRO A 132 4.52 -2.53 -17.08
N HIS A 133 5.56 -2.89 -17.84
CA HIS A 133 5.69 -4.15 -18.59
C HIS A 133 6.50 -5.21 -17.82
N HIS A 134 6.51 -5.17 -16.49
CA HIS A 134 7.27 -6.12 -15.65
C HIS A 134 6.79 -7.58 -15.83
N GLY A 135 5.51 -7.80 -16.15
CA GLY A 135 4.96 -9.14 -16.44
C GLY A 135 4.90 -10.06 -15.22
N PHE A 136 4.71 -9.48 -14.03
CA PHE A 136 4.43 -10.23 -12.80
C PHE A 136 2.94 -10.17 -12.55
N ASP A 137 2.36 -11.29 -12.14
CA ASP A 137 0.97 -11.33 -11.73
C ASP A 137 0.77 -10.61 -10.39
N THR A 138 -0.42 -10.05 -10.17
CA THR A 138 -0.75 -9.29 -8.96
C THR A 138 -0.44 -10.05 -7.68
N TRP A 139 -0.74 -11.36 -7.62
CA TRP A 139 -0.40 -12.19 -6.47
C TRP A 139 1.09 -12.23 -6.16
N LEU A 140 1.92 -12.35 -7.20
CA LEU A 140 3.36 -12.42 -7.04
C LEU A 140 3.91 -11.08 -6.54
N LEU A 141 3.35 -9.96 -6.99
CA LEU A 141 3.66 -8.63 -6.46
C LEU A 141 3.31 -8.52 -4.97
N VAL A 142 2.11 -8.98 -4.56
CA VAL A 142 1.69 -8.98 -3.15
C VAL A 142 2.64 -9.86 -2.33
N SER A 143 2.98 -11.05 -2.82
CA SER A 143 3.88 -11.99 -2.15
C SER A 143 5.30 -11.42 -1.98
N TYR A 144 5.87 -10.78 -2.99
CA TYR A 144 7.17 -10.13 -2.87
C TYR A 144 7.17 -9.01 -1.82
N PHE A 145 6.13 -8.17 -1.81
CA PHE A 145 5.99 -7.16 -0.77
C PHE A 145 5.90 -7.79 0.62
N TYR A 146 4.98 -8.75 0.80
CA TYR A 146 4.76 -9.43 2.07
C TYR A 146 6.06 -10.05 2.59
N ASN A 147 6.80 -10.76 1.74
CA ASN A 147 8.06 -11.38 2.12
C ASN A 147 9.16 -10.37 2.46
N GLY A 148 9.16 -9.20 1.80
CA GLY A 148 10.11 -8.11 2.04
C GLY A 148 9.85 -7.29 3.31
N MET A 149 8.66 -7.40 3.91
CA MET A 149 8.30 -6.68 5.14
C MET A 149 9.03 -7.20 6.38
N SER A 150 9.25 -6.31 7.35
CA SER A 150 9.70 -6.71 8.68
C SER A 150 8.64 -7.54 9.42
N PHE A 151 9.04 -8.25 10.48
CA PHE A 151 8.10 -8.95 11.35
C PHE A 151 7.07 -8.00 11.97
N SER A 152 7.48 -6.80 12.41
CA SER A 152 6.56 -5.81 12.99
C SER A 152 5.54 -5.29 11.98
N MET A 153 5.94 -5.07 10.73
CA MET A 153 5.02 -4.69 9.65
C MET A 153 4.02 -5.79 9.33
N LYS A 154 4.46 -7.06 9.33
CA LYS A 154 3.55 -8.21 9.18
C LYS A 154 2.55 -8.25 10.33
N GLN A 155 2.99 -8.12 11.58
CA GLN A 155 2.09 -8.10 12.73
C GLN A 155 1.06 -6.96 12.65
N LEU A 156 1.48 -5.76 12.23
CA LEU A 156 0.58 -4.64 11.97
C LEU A 156 -0.47 -5.00 10.90
N LEU A 157 -0.02 -5.56 9.77
CA LEU A 157 -0.87 -5.98 8.68
C LEU A 157 -1.91 -7.01 9.14
N GLU A 158 -1.48 -8.09 9.80
CA GLU A 158 -2.38 -9.14 10.32
C GLU A 158 -3.38 -8.58 11.35
N THR A 159 -2.93 -7.66 12.21
CA THR A 159 -3.79 -7.01 13.22
C THR A 159 -4.91 -6.20 12.58
N ILE A 160 -4.60 -5.40 11.55
CA ILE A 160 -5.61 -4.61 10.82
C ILE A 160 -6.49 -5.53 9.96
N CYS A 161 -5.91 -6.61 9.44
CA CYS A 161 -6.61 -7.62 8.65
C CYS A 161 -7.64 -8.40 9.48
N GLY A 162 -7.38 -8.62 10.77
CA GLY A 162 -8.22 -9.41 11.68
C GLY A 162 -8.23 -10.91 11.37
N SER A 163 -7.40 -11.35 10.43
CA SER A 163 -7.25 -12.73 9.94
C SER A 163 -5.93 -12.84 9.17
N ASP A 164 -5.57 -14.04 8.70
CA ASP A 164 -4.39 -14.23 7.85
C ASP A 164 -4.54 -13.47 6.52
N PHE A 165 -3.72 -12.44 6.31
CA PHE A 165 -3.74 -11.61 5.11
C PHE A 165 -3.54 -12.43 3.83
N MET A 166 -2.66 -13.43 3.87
CA MET A 166 -2.34 -14.24 2.69
C MET A 166 -3.49 -15.17 2.28
N SER A 167 -4.52 -15.30 3.11
CA SER A 167 -5.76 -16.02 2.79
C SER A 167 -6.83 -15.17 2.10
N LYS A 168 -6.62 -13.85 1.96
CA LYS A 168 -7.57 -12.92 1.30
C LYS A 168 -7.62 -13.08 -0.22
N ASN A 169 -8.72 -12.59 -0.82
CA ASN A 169 -8.84 -12.49 -2.27
C ASN A 169 -7.73 -11.60 -2.85
N LEU A 170 -7.16 -12.03 -3.99
CA LEU A 170 -6.03 -11.42 -4.68
C LEU A 170 -6.31 -10.00 -5.18
N GLU A 171 -7.53 -9.76 -5.65
CA GLU A 171 -7.94 -8.46 -6.21
C GLU A 171 -8.01 -7.38 -5.13
N GLU A 172 -8.42 -7.76 -3.91
CA GLU A 172 -8.56 -6.86 -2.77
C GLU A 172 -7.23 -6.63 -2.03
N ALA A 173 -6.25 -7.51 -2.20
CA ALA A 173 -5.01 -7.47 -1.43
C ALA A 173 -4.19 -6.18 -1.66
N MET A 174 -4.10 -5.71 -2.91
CA MET A 174 -3.39 -4.46 -3.24
C MET A 174 -4.09 -3.22 -2.66
N GLU A 175 -5.43 -3.20 -2.73
CA GLU A 175 -6.24 -2.13 -2.16
C GLU A 175 -6.13 -2.12 -0.64
N PHE A 176 -6.12 -3.31 -0.02
CA PHE A 176 -5.96 -3.45 1.42
C PHE A 176 -4.58 -2.99 1.90
N LEU A 177 -3.50 -3.33 1.19
CA LEU A 177 -2.16 -2.81 1.51
C LEU A 177 -2.11 -1.29 1.42
N SER A 178 -2.80 -0.71 0.44
CA SER A 178 -2.94 0.75 0.31
C SER A 178 -3.74 1.35 1.47
N TYR A 179 -4.82 0.71 1.89
CA TYR A 179 -5.58 1.11 3.07
C TYR A 179 -4.73 1.08 4.34
N VAL A 180 -3.96 0.01 4.56
CA VAL A 180 -3.07 -0.13 5.73
C VAL A 180 -1.98 0.94 5.71
N ALA A 181 -1.42 1.26 4.54
CA ALA A 181 -0.49 2.37 4.40
C ALA A 181 -1.11 3.69 4.86
N GLU A 182 -2.32 4.03 4.39
CA GLU A 182 -3.01 5.25 4.80
C GLU A 182 -3.33 5.29 6.31
N VAL A 183 -3.80 4.18 6.89
CA VAL A 183 -4.05 4.08 8.34
C VAL A 183 -2.75 4.27 9.13
N SER A 184 -1.66 3.63 8.70
CA SER A 184 -0.37 3.71 9.38
C SER A 184 0.24 5.11 9.34
N ARG A 185 -0.03 5.88 8.28
CA ARG A 185 0.42 7.28 8.13
C ARG A 185 -0.18 8.17 9.23
N GLY A 186 -1.46 7.98 9.53
CA GLY A 186 -2.18 8.79 10.53
C GLY A 186 -1.69 8.61 11.97
N TRP A 187 -0.87 7.60 12.27
CA TRP A 187 -0.30 7.39 13.61
C TRP A 187 0.99 8.19 13.85
N ASP A 188 1.70 8.55 12.78
CA ASP A 188 2.89 9.40 12.85
C ASP A 188 2.52 10.90 12.78
N GLU A 189 1.30 11.25 12.36
CA GLU A 189 0.80 12.62 12.45
C GLU A 189 0.58 13.01 13.92
N PRO A 190 1.16 14.13 14.41
CA PRO A 190 0.82 14.64 15.72
C PRO A 190 -0.67 14.92 15.75
N ASN A 191 -1.41 14.27 16.67
CA ASN A 191 -2.82 14.54 16.90
C ASN A 191 -3.04 16.06 17.05
N ALA A 192 -3.42 16.74 15.98
CA ALA A 192 -3.67 18.19 15.98
C ALA A 192 -4.82 18.56 16.94
N ARG A 193 -5.56 17.57 17.42
CA ARG A 193 -6.65 17.71 18.40
C ARG A 193 -6.17 17.85 19.85
N GLU A 194 -4.93 17.53 20.19
CA GLU A 194 -4.40 17.70 21.56
C GLU A 194 -3.59 18.99 21.77
N VAL A 195 -3.28 19.75 20.72
CA VAL A 195 -2.54 21.03 20.82
C VAL A 195 -3.45 22.18 21.32
N GLY A 196 -4.74 21.92 21.55
CA GLY A 196 -5.73 22.94 21.90
C GLY A 196 -6.01 23.18 23.39
N ARG A 197 -5.39 22.43 24.32
CA ARG A 197 -5.81 22.49 25.74
C ARG A 197 -4.68 22.51 26.76
N MET A 198 -3.77 23.47 26.63
CA MET A 198 -3.04 23.99 27.79
C MET A 198 -2.73 25.48 27.57
N LYS A 199 -3.68 26.33 27.99
CA LYS A 199 -3.37 27.72 28.34
C LYS A 199 -3.38 27.82 29.86
N SER A 200 -2.19 27.89 30.47
CA SER A 200 -1.99 28.56 31.76
C SER A 200 -0.52 29.00 31.89
N GLN A 201 -0.31 30.27 31.48
CA GLN A 201 0.60 31.31 31.98
C GLN A 201 2.14 31.12 32.09
N PRO A 202 2.89 32.25 32.05
CA PRO A 202 4.32 32.28 31.75
C PRO A 202 5.24 32.44 32.97
N ASN A 203 6.49 32.02 32.75
CA ASN A 203 7.75 32.33 33.44
C ASN A 203 8.04 31.68 34.82
N ALA A 204 9.04 30.79 34.83
CA ALA A 204 10.15 30.81 35.78
C ALA A 204 11.36 30.06 35.20
N LYS A 205 12.54 30.69 35.28
CA LYS A 205 13.84 30.14 34.87
C LYS A 205 14.22 28.95 35.77
N GLY A 206 14.74 27.87 35.18
CA GLY A 206 15.39 26.77 35.92
C GLY A 206 15.59 25.56 35.02
N GLY A 207 16.84 25.11 34.86
CA GLY A 207 17.27 24.16 33.82
C GLY A 207 16.52 22.82 33.79
N MET A 208 16.16 22.39 32.58
CA MET A 208 15.61 21.07 32.31
C MET A 208 16.74 20.04 32.25
N TYR A 209 16.76 19.10 33.18
CA TYR A 209 17.35 17.80 32.91
C TYR A 209 16.44 17.08 31.92
N VAL A 210 16.99 16.68 30.78
CA VAL A 210 16.30 15.82 29.80
C VAL A 210 16.01 14.50 30.50
N LEU A 211 14.73 14.23 30.78
CA LEU A 211 14.29 12.90 31.21
C LEU A 211 14.47 11.95 30.02
N ASN A 212 15.31 10.94 30.21
CA ASN A 212 15.71 9.98 29.20
C ASN A 212 14.47 9.19 28.70
N GLU A 213 14.18 9.22 27.40
CA GLU A 213 13.01 8.57 26.78
C GLU A 213 12.92 7.07 27.10
N ASP A 214 14.06 6.43 27.35
CA ASP A 214 14.17 5.04 27.82
C ASP A 214 13.43 4.77 29.15
N ILE A 215 13.39 5.75 30.07
CA ILE A 215 12.73 5.58 31.37
C ILE A 215 11.21 5.61 31.21
N ASP A 216 10.68 6.49 30.35
CA ASP A 216 9.26 6.58 30.04
C ASP A 216 8.78 5.34 29.27
N MET A 217 9.57 4.89 28.29
CA MET A 217 9.26 3.66 27.55
C MET A 217 9.28 2.43 28.46
N LYS A 218 10.25 2.33 29.37
CA LYS A 218 10.31 1.24 30.37
C LYS A 218 9.13 1.28 31.34
N ALA A 219 8.68 2.47 31.75
CA ALA A 219 7.50 2.63 32.59
C ALA A 219 6.21 2.20 31.87
N LYS A 220 6.07 2.54 30.58
CA LYS A 220 4.94 2.12 29.73
C LYS A 220 4.91 0.61 29.50
N VAL A 221 6.06 -0.01 29.24
CA VAL A 221 6.18 -1.48 29.11
C VAL A 221 5.81 -2.17 30.43
N ALA A 222 6.29 -1.66 31.57
CA ALA A 222 5.94 -2.20 32.88
C ALA A 222 4.45 -2.03 33.25
N ALA A 223 3.78 -1.00 32.72
CA ALA A 223 2.35 -0.81 32.88
C ALA A 223 1.53 -1.78 31.99
N MET A 224 2.00 -2.05 30.77
CA MET A 224 1.38 -3.06 29.89
C MET A 224 1.53 -4.48 30.45
N ALA A 225 2.70 -4.85 30.96
CA ALA A 225 2.93 -6.16 31.58
C ALA A 225 1.96 -6.41 32.76
N ARG A 226 1.76 -5.42 33.63
CA ARG A 226 0.80 -5.52 34.74
C ARG A 226 -0.65 -5.67 34.28
N ARG A 227 -1.05 -5.00 33.20
CA ARG A 227 -2.39 -5.17 32.62
C ARG A 227 -2.57 -6.53 31.97
N LEU A 228 -1.53 -7.10 31.38
CA LEU A 228 -1.55 -8.45 30.82
C LEU A 228 -1.72 -9.51 31.92
N GLU A 229 -0.95 -9.41 33.00
CA GLU A 229 -1.11 -10.29 34.18
C GLU A 229 -2.54 -10.18 34.77
N GLU A 230 -3.10 -8.98 34.86
CA GLU A 230 -4.47 -8.78 35.38
C GLU A 230 -5.54 -9.44 34.47
N LEU A 231 -5.34 -9.38 33.14
CA LEU A 231 -6.23 -10.04 32.17
C LEU A 231 -6.09 -11.57 32.19
N GLU A 232 -4.87 -12.09 32.37
CA GLU A 232 -4.64 -13.53 32.53
C GLU A 232 -5.29 -14.06 33.82
N MET A 233 -5.17 -13.33 34.94
CA MET A 233 -5.80 -13.69 36.21
C MET A 233 -7.33 -13.67 36.13
N LYS A 234 -7.92 -12.70 35.42
CA LYS A 234 -9.38 -12.65 35.18
C LYS A 234 -9.85 -13.82 34.31
N LYS A 235 -9.09 -14.18 33.26
CA LYS A 235 -9.40 -15.32 32.41
C LYS A 235 -9.34 -16.65 33.16
N VAL A 236 -8.37 -16.81 34.07
CA VAL A 236 -8.28 -18.00 34.93
C VAL A 236 -9.48 -18.08 35.88
N GLN A 237 -9.90 -16.97 36.50
CA GLN A 237 -11.09 -16.94 37.36
C GLN A 237 -12.39 -17.24 36.61
N GLU A 238 -12.56 -16.74 35.38
CA GLU A 238 -13.74 -17.01 34.56
C GLU A 238 -13.84 -18.49 34.16
N VAL A 239 -12.72 -19.10 33.76
CA VAL A 239 -12.66 -20.54 33.44
C VAL A 239 -12.96 -21.39 34.67
N GLN A 240 -12.49 -20.98 35.85
CA GLN A 240 -12.72 -21.69 37.11
C GLN A 240 -14.20 -21.59 37.54
N ALA A 241 -14.83 -20.42 37.40
CA ALA A 241 -16.25 -20.21 37.66
C ALA A 241 -17.16 -21.04 36.73
N ILE A 242 -16.80 -21.16 35.45
CA ILE A 242 -17.53 -22.02 34.49
C ILE A 242 -17.37 -23.50 34.87
N SER A 243 -16.20 -23.92 35.34
CA SER A 243 -15.96 -25.29 35.79
C SER A 243 -16.79 -25.65 37.04
N GLU A 244 -16.87 -24.74 38.03
CA GLU A 244 -17.66 -24.95 39.27
C GLU A 244 -19.17 -24.95 39.02
N THR A 245 -19.65 -24.19 38.02
CA THR A 245 -21.08 -24.15 37.68
C THR A 245 -21.56 -25.43 36.94
N SER A 246 -20.63 -26.26 36.44
CA SER A 246 -20.95 -27.49 35.68
C SER A 246 -21.00 -28.78 36.50
N VAL A 247 -20.72 -28.76 37.81
CA VAL A 247 -20.64 -29.97 38.67
C VAL A 247 -21.87 -30.16 39.57
N GLN A 248 -22.96 -29.43 39.36
CA GLN A 248 -24.28 -29.90 39.82
C GLN A 248 -24.85 -30.88 38.81
N ALA A 249 -24.25 -32.07 38.73
CA ALA A 249 -24.87 -33.22 38.10
C ALA A 249 -26.23 -33.44 38.78
N MET A 250 -27.33 -33.25 38.03
CA MET A 250 -28.68 -33.53 38.52
C MET A 250 -28.81 -35.02 38.76
N THR A 251 -28.54 -35.45 40.00
CA THR A 251 -28.97 -36.77 40.48
C THR A 251 -30.48 -36.88 40.33
N CYS A 252 -30.95 -38.00 39.79
CA CYS A 252 -32.37 -38.34 39.81
C CYS A 252 -32.89 -38.24 41.25
N SER A 253 -33.81 -37.30 41.52
CA SER A 253 -34.30 -37.03 42.87
C SER A 253 -35.10 -38.20 43.49
N ILE A 254 -35.47 -39.20 42.69
CA ILE A 254 -36.21 -40.39 43.13
C ILE A 254 -35.28 -41.50 43.66
N CYS A 255 -34.14 -41.75 42.99
CA CYS A 255 -33.23 -42.85 43.34
C CYS A 255 -31.76 -42.44 43.54
N GLN A 256 -31.47 -41.14 43.44
CA GLN A 256 -30.14 -40.53 43.54
C GLN A 256 -29.11 -41.03 42.52
N SER A 257 -29.56 -41.68 41.44
CA SER A 257 -28.69 -42.13 40.35
C SER A 257 -28.30 -40.98 39.41
N TYR A 258 -27.12 -41.08 38.81
CA TYR A 258 -26.60 -40.17 37.79
C TYR A 258 -26.79 -40.70 36.36
N GLU A 259 -27.31 -41.92 36.19
CA GLU A 259 -27.35 -42.60 34.89
C GLU A 259 -28.57 -42.25 34.03
N HIS A 260 -29.58 -41.60 34.60
CA HIS A 260 -30.84 -41.27 33.92
C HIS A 260 -31.47 -40.00 34.49
N LEU A 261 -32.33 -39.35 33.70
CA LEU A 261 -33.17 -38.23 34.15
C LEU A 261 -34.36 -38.76 34.96
N VAL A 262 -34.94 -37.92 35.82
CA VAL A 262 -36.07 -38.28 36.70
C VAL A 262 -37.25 -38.90 35.93
N GLU A 263 -37.48 -38.48 34.68
CA GLU A 263 -38.56 -38.98 33.82
C GLU A 263 -38.39 -40.44 33.37
N GLU A 264 -37.17 -40.96 33.41
CA GLU A 264 -36.83 -42.34 32.99
C GLU A 264 -36.63 -43.27 34.21
N CYS A 265 -36.94 -42.79 35.41
CA CYS A 265 -36.72 -43.54 36.64
C CYS A 265 -37.79 -44.63 36.82
N SER A 266 -37.39 -45.89 36.62
CA SER A 266 -38.22 -47.10 36.78
C SER A 266 -38.73 -47.37 38.22
N SER A 267 -38.51 -46.44 39.15
CA SER A 267 -38.97 -46.50 40.54
C SER A 267 -40.36 -45.87 40.76
N SER A 268 -40.91 -45.18 39.75
CA SER A 268 -42.17 -44.43 39.86
C SER A 268 -43.45 -45.29 39.77
N GLU A 269 -43.35 -46.59 39.50
CA GLU A 269 -44.52 -47.47 39.27
C GLU A 269 -44.84 -48.47 40.40
N ARG A 270 -44.39 -48.24 41.63
CA ARG A 270 -44.82 -49.08 42.76
C ARG A 270 -45.17 -48.24 43.97
N ASP A 271 -46.44 -47.83 44.02
CA ASP A 271 -47.26 -47.73 45.24
C ASP A 271 -48.74 -47.62 44.83
N VAL A 272 -49.35 -48.78 44.51
CA VAL A 272 -50.77 -49.01 44.79
C VAL A 272 -50.78 -49.87 46.03
N TRP A 273 -51.19 -49.31 47.16
CA TRP A 273 -52.14 -49.80 48.18
C TRP A 273 -52.10 -48.86 49.39
#